data_AF-A0A1F3CJ24-F1
#
_entry.id   AF-A0A1F3CJ24-F1
#
_cell.length_a   1.000
_cell.length_b   1.000
_cell.length_c   1.000
_cell.angle_alpha   90.00
_cell.angle_beta   90.00
_cell.angle_gamma   90.00
#
_symmetry.space_group_name_H-M   'P 1'
#
loop_
_entity.id
_entity.type
_entity.pdbx_description
1 polymer ?
#
loop_
_entity_poly.entity_id
_entity_poly.type
_entity_poly.pdbx_seq_one_letter_code
_entity_poly.pdbx_strand_id
1 'polypeptide(L)'
;MCQNQKFWGGRYNPIIPVNNGEIPDNYLEYIKYSDPDFVFYSEGTNLTKVESFLNPKKYYKIEKFGTPKFEGLDCTYLLEHSTDDALLCESGYLYKSNLKDNLQFYELNFLFQSYFFDKHELLHRYKKITINHDNLKDINKIIALESLIYKSILSKRDVYTNIFKTSELIDQNLELVIADENEQFNDLLYYWNRQMYLEKHNYCLNQIYITVQQLERLSNDRDFHLLLSSLSKSKDIKVHSETLNNSRLQEIININLLNDKKMVNFFIKEQGKFPFKIDDIQYYKHMDEKVYTKQVLIENQGLLNLPKPSFAASKNLSQEKWAVDIIIEDVNEQENRRNKIKLPFGTFIFD
;
A
#
# COMPACT_ATOMS: atom_id res chain seq x y z
N MET A 1 0.03 15.11 12.78
CA MET A 1 0.05 13.98 11.83
C MET A 1 1.48 13.70 11.39
N CYS A 2 1.86 12.42 11.31
CA CYS A 2 3.24 12.02 11.04
C CYS A 2 3.68 12.39 9.61
N GLN A 3 4.85 13.04 9.44
CA GLN A 3 5.43 13.38 8.13
C GLN A 3 5.56 12.16 7.21
N ASN A 4 5.69 10.98 7.80
CA ASN A 4 5.85 9.69 7.14
C ASN A 4 4.69 9.30 6.21
N GLN A 5 3.46 9.77 6.45
CA GLN A 5 2.31 9.45 5.59
C GLN A 5 2.46 9.94 4.15
N LYS A 6 3.31 10.96 3.93
CA LYS A 6 3.62 11.48 2.59
C LYS A 6 4.64 10.63 1.85
N PHE A 7 5.48 9.90 2.58
CA PHE A 7 6.57 9.08 2.03
C PHE A 7 6.17 7.60 1.92
N TRP A 8 5.24 7.16 2.77
CA TRP A 8 4.75 5.79 2.81
C TRP A 8 3.58 5.64 1.85
N GLY A 9 3.69 4.71 0.92
CA GLY A 9 2.73 4.58 -0.17
C GLY A 9 3.19 3.76 -1.37
N GLY A 10 4.33 3.09 -1.28
CA GLY A 10 4.86 2.26 -2.36
C GLY A 10 4.72 0.77 -2.07
N ARG A 11 4.57 -0.01 -3.14
CA ARG A 11 4.70 -1.48 -3.29
C ARG A 11 5.30 -2.20 -2.07
N TYR A 12 4.62 -3.24 -1.53
CA TYR A 12 5.06 -4.30 -0.57
C TYR A 12 6.53 -4.27 -0.06
N ASN A 13 6.98 -3.13 0.44
CA ASN A 13 8.32 -2.90 0.93
C ASN A 13 8.18 -2.79 2.45
N PRO A 14 8.85 -3.64 3.23
CA PRO A 14 8.71 -3.59 4.67
C PRO A 14 9.20 -2.24 5.17
N ILE A 15 8.37 -1.57 5.97
CA ILE A 15 8.78 -0.37 6.68
C ILE A 15 9.39 -0.84 8.01
N ILE A 16 10.70 -0.72 8.12
CA ILE A 16 11.45 -1.17 9.30
C ILE A 16 11.66 0.03 10.24
N PRO A 17 11.12 0.00 11.47
CA PRO A 17 11.37 1.05 12.45
C PRO A 17 12.80 0.93 13.01
N VAL A 18 13.44 2.06 13.24
CA VAL A 18 14.75 2.13 13.92
C VAL A 18 14.61 3.07 15.10
N ASN A 19 14.61 2.50 16.31
CA ASN A 19 14.43 3.22 17.56
C ASN A 19 15.78 3.32 18.27
N ASN A 20 16.23 4.54 18.57
CA ASN A 20 17.54 4.78 19.21
C ASN A 20 18.72 4.11 18.49
N GLY A 21 18.64 3.99 17.16
CA GLY A 21 19.65 3.31 16.34
C GLY A 21 19.59 1.79 16.36
N GLU A 22 18.51 1.21 16.89
CA GLU A 22 18.29 -0.24 16.94
C GLU A 22 17.01 -0.65 16.21
N ILE A 23 17.06 -1.80 15.56
CA ILE A 23 15.88 -2.42 14.94
C ILE A 23 15.24 -3.31 16.01
N PRO A 24 13.94 -3.14 16.31
CA PRO A 24 13.25 -4.03 17.23
C PRO A 24 13.30 -5.49 16.76
N ASP A 25 13.50 -6.43 17.68
CA ASP A 25 13.75 -7.85 17.37
C ASP A 25 12.66 -8.48 16.50
N ASN A 26 11.40 -8.11 16.74
CA ASN A 26 10.23 -8.56 15.99
C ASN A 26 10.27 -8.14 14.50
N TYR A 27 11.00 -7.08 14.13
CA TYR A 27 11.18 -6.64 12.74
C TYR A 27 12.41 -7.27 12.06
N LEU A 28 13.33 -7.89 12.81
CA LEU A 28 14.51 -8.53 12.21
C LEU A 28 14.14 -9.69 11.28
N GLU A 29 13.01 -10.37 11.53
CA GLU A 29 12.51 -11.42 10.64
C GLU A 29 12.15 -10.89 9.25
N TYR A 30 11.60 -9.67 9.15
CA TYR A 30 11.23 -9.09 7.84
C TYR A 30 12.46 -8.88 6.97
N ILE A 31 13.55 -8.43 7.60
CA ILE A 31 14.82 -8.15 6.95
C ILE A 31 15.44 -9.43 6.40
N LYS A 32 15.35 -10.56 7.12
CA LYS A 32 15.85 -11.85 6.62
C LYS A 32 15.21 -12.29 5.30
N TYR A 33 14.00 -11.81 5.04
CA TYR A 33 13.20 -12.17 3.87
C TYR A 33 13.06 -11.05 2.84
N SER A 34 13.76 -9.94 3.08
CA SER A 34 13.78 -8.76 2.22
C SER A 34 15.23 -8.38 1.97
N ASP A 35 15.67 -8.46 0.72
CA ASP A 35 16.99 -7.99 0.31
C ASP A 35 16.75 -6.86 -0.70
N PRO A 36 16.60 -5.61 -0.24
CA PRO A 36 16.20 -4.51 -1.11
C PRO A 36 17.41 -4.00 -1.90
N ASP A 37 17.22 -3.72 -3.20
CA ASP A 37 18.21 -3.01 -4.01
C ASP A 37 18.50 -1.59 -3.51
N PHE A 38 17.48 -0.95 -2.92
CA PHE A 38 17.53 0.44 -2.49
C PHE A 38 16.93 0.58 -1.10
N VAL A 39 17.64 1.25 -0.21
CA VAL A 39 17.16 1.55 1.15
C VAL A 39 16.93 3.05 1.27
N PHE A 40 15.70 3.41 1.62
CA PHE A 40 15.30 4.78 1.91
C PHE A 40 15.24 4.98 3.41
N TYR A 41 15.80 6.07 3.91
CA TYR A 41 15.86 6.33 5.35
C TYR A 41 15.61 7.80 5.68
N SER A 42 14.98 8.04 6.82
CA SER A 42 14.74 9.39 7.32
C SER A 42 16.01 9.97 7.95
N GLU A 43 16.09 11.29 7.99
CA GLU A 43 17.17 11.97 8.71
C GLU A 43 17.26 11.52 10.18
N GLY A 44 18.47 11.23 10.64
CA GLY A 44 18.74 10.78 12.01
C GLY A 44 18.69 9.26 12.22
N THR A 45 18.32 8.47 11.20
CA THR A 45 18.42 7.00 11.26
C THR A 45 19.88 6.55 11.26
N ASN A 46 20.30 5.79 12.28
CA ASN A 46 21.60 5.13 12.31
C ASN A 46 21.57 3.87 11.44
N LEU A 47 22.33 3.87 10.34
CA LEU A 47 22.34 2.80 9.35
C LEU A 47 23.27 1.64 9.70
N THR A 48 24.19 1.80 10.65
CA THR A 48 25.27 0.81 10.89
C THR A 48 24.74 -0.59 11.23
N LYS A 49 23.62 -0.69 11.94
CA LYS A 49 22.96 -1.98 12.20
C LYS A 49 22.13 -2.48 11.02
N VAL A 50 21.59 -1.59 10.19
CA VAL A 50 20.82 -1.99 8.99
C VAL A 50 21.77 -2.56 7.94
N GLU A 51 22.94 -1.95 7.77
CA GLU A 51 24.01 -2.36 6.85
C GLU A 51 24.54 -3.77 7.12
N SER A 52 24.49 -4.26 8.36
CA SER A 52 24.92 -5.64 8.66
C SER A 52 23.97 -6.72 8.18
N PHE A 53 22.71 -6.38 7.83
CA PHE A 53 21.70 -7.36 7.44
C PHE A 53 21.30 -7.29 5.96
N LEU A 54 21.70 -6.24 5.24
CA LEU A 54 21.24 -5.96 3.88
C LEU A 54 22.42 -5.63 2.95
N ASN A 55 22.28 -5.93 1.66
CA ASN A 55 23.29 -5.58 0.65
C ASN A 55 22.71 -4.68 -0.45
N PRO A 56 22.15 -3.50 -0.13
CA PRO A 56 21.55 -2.64 -1.14
C PRO A 56 22.61 -2.03 -2.05
N LYS A 57 22.24 -1.78 -3.30
CA LYS A 57 23.06 -1.01 -4.25
C LYS A 57 23.26 0.42 -3.79
N LYS A 58 22.25 1.01 -3.15
CA LYS A 58 22.30 2.41 -2.71
C LYS A 58 21.36 2.74 -1.56
N TYR A 59 21.82 3.65 -0.71
CA TYR A 59 21.04 4.29 0.34
C TYR A 59 20.61 5.70 -0.08
N TYR A 60 19.38 6.07 0.21
CA TYR A 60 18.80 7.38 -0.10
C TYR A 60 18.21 8.02 1.16
N LYS A 61 18.73 9.18 1.53
CA LYS A 61 18.18 9.99 2.61
C LYS A 61 16.91 10.69 2.12
N ILE A 62 15.81 10.58 2.86
CA ILE A 62 14.57 11.31 2.62
C ILE A 62 14.71 12.69 3.26
N GLU A 63 14.72 13.74 2.45
CA GLU A 63 14.81 15.13 2.93
C GLU A 63 13.42 15.67 3.31
N LYS A 64 13.35 16.48 4.39
CA LYS A 64 12.08 17.02 4.93
C LYS A 64 11.23 17.84 3.94
N PHE A 65 11.83 18.40 2.89
CA PHE A 65 11.18 19.39 2.01
C PHE A 65 11.24 19.06 0.51
N GLY A 66 11.67 17.85 0.16
CA GLY A 66 11.53 17.35 -1.20
C GLY A 66 11.10 15.91 -1.11
N THR A 67 10.03 15.55 -1.81
CA THR A 67 10.04 14.21 -2.41
C THR A 67 11.31 14.19 -3.26
N PRO A 68 12.27 13.27 -3.02
CA PRO A 68 13.14 12.88 -4.11
C PRO A 68 12.24 12.74 -5.34
N LYS A 69 12.61 13.30 -6.48
CA LYS A 69 11.96 12.94 -7.74
C LYS A 69 12.22 11.46 -7.92
N PHE A 70 11.37 10.64 -7.30
CA PHE A 70 11.49 9.22 -7.30
C PHE A 70 11.03 8.80 -8.68
N GLU A 71 11.99 8.50 -9.54
CA GLU A 71 11.73 7.68 -10.72
C GLU A 71 11.27 6.31 -10.17
N GLY A 72 9.95 6.08 -10.05
CA GLY A 72 9.36 4.75 -9.83
C GLY A 72 8.81 4.37 -8.44
N LEU A 73 8.40 5.29 -7.56
CA LEU A 73 7.81 4.93 -6.24
C LEU A 73 6.43 5.50 -5.93
N ASP A 74 5.80 6.23 -6.84
CA ASP A 74 4.40 6.64 -6.63
C ASP A 74 3.47 5.47 -7.02
N CYS A 75 2.51 5.12 -6.17
CA CYS A 75 1.52 4.10 -6.49
C CYS A 75 0.69 4.44 -7.74
N THR A 76 0.61 5.72 -8.13
CA THR A 76 -0.03 6.16 -9.38
C THR A 76 0.61 5.60 -10.64
N TYR A 77 1.89 5.22 -10.62
CA TYR A 77 2.53 4.53 -11.75
C TYR A 77 1.99 3.10 -11.95
N LEU A 78 1.25 2.56 -10.97
CA LEU A 78 0.57 1.25 -11.06
C LEU A 78 -0.86 1.37 -11.61
N LEU A 79 -1.26 2.57 -12.03
CA LEU A 79 -2.51 2.76 -12.75
C LEU A 79 -2.41 2.08 -14.13
N GLU A 80 -3.45 1.34 -14.49
CA GLU A 80 -3.58 0.68 -15.78
C GLU A 80 -4.17 1.60 -16.86
N HIS A 81 -4.20 1.12 -18.11
CA HIS A 81 -4.93 1.80 -19.17
C HIS A 81 -6.44 1.57 -18.99
N SER A 82 -7.12 2.62 -18.54
CA SER A 82 -8.58 2.73 -18.40
C SER A 82 -9.24 1.60 -17.63
N THR A 83 -9.65 1.89 -16.40
CA THR A 83 -10.68 1.11 -15.70
C THR A 83 -11.95 1.96 -15.59
N ASP A 84 -13.08 1.34 -15.27
CA ASP A 84 -14.32 2.05 -14.90
C ASP A 84 -14.17 2.84 -13.59
N ASP A 85 -13.04 2.70 -12.90
CA ASP A 85 -12.77 3.38 -11.63
C ASP A 85 -12.48 4.87 -11.83
N ALA A 86 -12.78 5.63 -10.78
CA ALA A 86 -12.61 7.05 -10.74
C ALA A 86 -11.47 7.49 -9.79
N LEU A 87 -10.84 8.59 -10.18
CA LEU A 87 -9.89 9.33 -9.37
C LEU A 87 -10.59 10.50 -8.67
N LEU A 88 -10.34 10.64 -7.37
CA LEU A 88 -10.80 11.77 -6.59
C LEU A 88 -9.79 12.92 -6.72
N CYS A 89 -10.24 14.08 -7.20
CA CYS A 89 -9.38 15.23 -7.43
C CYS A 89 -9.87 16.47 -6.68
N GLU A 90 -8.99 17.12 -5.94
CA GLU A 90 -9.24 18.40 -5.29
C GLU A 90 -9.14 19.54 -6.30
N SER A 91 -10.15 20.40 -6.33
CA SER A 91 -10.12 21.70 -6.99
C SER A 91 -10.43 22.82 -5.99
N GLY A 92 -9.83 24.00 -6.20
CA GLY A 92 -10.20 25.21 -5.46
C GLY A 92 -9.54 25.40 -4.08
N TYR A 93 -8.39 24.76 -3.80
CA TYR A 93 -7.63 24.94 -2.56
C TYR A 93 -8.40 24.54 -1.28
N LEU A 94 -8.95 23.31 -1.25
CA LEU A 94 -9.66 22.76 -0.11
C LEU A 94 -8.81 22.67 1.16
N TYR A 95 -7.48 22.75 1.08
CA TYR A 95 -6.63 22.96 2.26
C TYR A 95 -6.98 24.22 3.07
N LYS A 96 -7.72 25.18 2.48
CA LYS A 96 -8.26 26.37 3.17
C LYS A 96 -9.70 26.18 3.70
N SER A 97 -10.32 25.03 3.40
CA SER A 97 -11.68 24.71 3.83
C SER A 97 -11.68 23.96 5.16
N ASN A 98 -12.88 23.73 5.71
CA ASN A 98 -13.08 22.89 6.90
C ASN A 98 -12.65 21.42 6.68
N LEU A 99 -12.44 21.00 5.43
CA LEU A 99 -11.94 19.67 5.09
C LEU A 99 -10.46 19.47 5.47
N LYS A 100 -9.69 20.54 5.70
CA LYS A 100 -8.24 20.48 5.95
C LYS A 100 -7.85 19.43 6.99
N ASP A 101 -8.63 19.31 8.06
CA ASP A 101 -8.33 18.40 9.17
C ASP A 101 -8.58 16.91 8.82
N ASN A 102 -9.43 16.65 7.83
CA ASN A 102 -9.75 15.32 7.32
C ASN A 102 -9.10 15.03 5.95
N LEU A 103 -8.44 16.01 5.32
CA LEU A 103 -7.84 15.86 3.99
C LEU A 103 -6.88 14.67 3.95
N GLN A 104 -6.08 14.52 5.00
CA GLN A 104 -5.08 13.47 5.10
C GLN A 104 -5.70 12.07 5.23
N PHE A 105 -6.90 11.95 5.81
CA PHE A 105 -7.68 10.71 5.78
C PHE A 105 -8.06 10.34 4.34
N TYR A 106 -8.52 11.31 3.55
CA TYR A 106 -8.91 11.07 2.16
C TYR A 106 -7.71 10.76 1.25
N GLU A 107 -6.60 11.49 1.42
CA GLU A 107 -5.35 11.27 0.68
C GLU A 107 -4.78 9.87 0.92
N LEU A 108 -4.74 9.42 2.17
CA LEU A 108 -4.16 8.12 2.54
C LEU A 108 -5.01 6.95 2.04
N ASN A 109 -6.33 7.03 2.18
CA ASN A 109 -7.23 5.90 1.94
C ASN A 109 -7.77 5.83 0.49
N PHE A 110 -8.03 6.97 -0.17
CA PHE A 110 -8.78 7.03 -1.44
C PHE A 110 -8.03 7.70 -2.58
N LEU A 111 -6.70 7.83 -2.48
CA LEU A 111 -5.86 8.47 -3.50
C LEU A 111 -6.39 9.86 -3.89
N PHE A 112 -6.78 10.67 -2.90
CA PHE A 112 -7.27 12.02 -3.15
C PHE A 112 -6.10 12.94 -3.54
N GLN A 113 -6.14 13.53 -4.73
CA GLN A 113 -5.02 14.29 -5.29
C GLN A 113 -5.39 15.71 -5.69
N SER A 114 -4.43 16.64 -5.62
CA SER A 114 -4.64 18.00 -6.10
C SER A 114 -4.57 18.11 -7.62
N TYR A 115 -5.56 18.76 -8.24
CA TYR A 115 -5.64 18.92 -9.71
C TYR A 115 -4.40 19.61 -10.32
N PHE A 116 -3.70 20.43 -9.51
CA PHE A 116 -2.63 21.29 -9.95
C PHE A 116 -1.24 20.64 -9.95
N PHE A 117 -1.09 19.45 -9.37
CA PHE A 117 0.24 18.91 -9.08
C PHE A 117 0.76 17.85 -10.04
N ASP A 118 -0.05 17.33 -10.97
CA ASP A 118 0.36 16.10 -11.66
C ASP A 118 0.55 16.23 -13.17
N LYS A 119 1.77 15.93 -13.61
CA LYS A 119 2.22 15.91 -15.02
C LYS A 119 1.99 14.55 -15.69
N HIS A 120 1.41 13.59 -14.97
CA HIS A 120 1.21 12.24 -15.47
C HIS A 120 0.04 12.14 -16.45
N GLU A 121 0.35 11.98 -17.73
CA GLU A 121 -0.63 11.76 -18.80
C GLU A 121 -1.58 10.57 -18.54
N LEU A 122 -1.15 9.57 -17.75
CA LEU A 122 -1.98 8.43 -17.37
C LEU A 122 -3.23 8.85 -16.57
N LEU A 123 -3.11 9.87 -15.70
CA LEU A 123 -4.22 10.38 -14.90
C LEU A 123 -5.30 11.06 -15.75
N HIS A 124 -4.99 11.45 -16.99
CA HIS A 124 -5.98 12.04 -17.91
C HIS A 124 -6.92 11.00 -18.52
N ARG A 125 -6.63 9.70 -18.40
CA ARG A 125 -7.43 8.61 -18.99
C ARG A 125 -8.51 8.07 -18.05
N TYR A 126 -8.47 8.43 -16.77
CA TYR A 126 -9.42 7.99 -15.76
C TYR A 126 -10.61 8.96 -15.62
N LYS A 127 -11.77 8.45 -15.20
CA LYS A 127 -12.89 9.31 -14.76
C LYS A 127 -12.40 10.16 -13.58
N LYS A 128 -12.57 11.47 -13.66
CA LYS A 128 -12.19 12.39 -12.57
C LYS A 128 -13.43 12.87 -11.83
N ILE A 129 -13.49 12.61 -10.54
CA ILE A 129 -14.49 13.17 -9.63
C ILE A 129 -13.84 14.38 -8.96
N THR A 130 -14.32 15.56 -9.33
CA THR A 130 -13.76 16.81 -8.82
C THR A 130 -14.48 17.22 -7.54
N ILE A 131 -13.74 17.33 -6.44
CA ILE A 131 -14.22 17.89 -5.18
C ILE A 131 -13.86 19.37 -5.13
N ASN A 132 -14.83 20.21 -4.79
CA ASN A 132 -14.74 21.66 -4.71
C ASN A 132 -15.54 22.18 -3.50
N HIS A 133 -15.60 23.49 -3.34
CA HIS A 133 -16.35 24.09 -2.23
C HIS A 133 -17.86 23.78 -2.23
N ASP A 134 -18.45 23.49 -3.39
CA ASP A 134 -19.88 23.26 -3.54
C ASP A 134 -20.28 21.84 -3.11
N ASN A 135 -19.41 20.85 -3.35
CA ASN A 135 -19.70 19.44 -3.08
C ASN A 135 -18.85 18.80 -1.97
N LEU A 136 -17.93 19.54 -1.33
CA LEU A 136 -17.09 18.98 -0.25
C LEU A 136 -17.90 18.40 0.91
N LYS A 137 -19.09 18.95 1.17
CA LYS A 137 -19.97 18.48 2.25
C LYS A 137 -20.55 17.09 1.97
N ASP A 138 -20.56 16.69 0.71
CA ASP A 138 -21.11 15.42 0.23
C ASP A 138 -19.99 14.42 -0.10
N ILE A 139 -18.72 14.70 0.27
CA ILE A 139 -17.57 13.89 -0.13
C ILE A 139 -17.70 12.41 0.30
N ASN A 140 -18.16 12.15 1.52
CA ASN A 140 -18.34 10.78 2.01
C ASN A 140 -19.40 10.02 1.20
N LYS A 141 -20.50 10.70 0.85
CA LYS A 141 -21.54 10.16 -0.04
C LYS A 141 -21.03 9.90 -1.45
N ILE A 142 -20.26 10.84 -2.00
CA ILE A 142 -19.66 10.71 -3.32
C ILE A 142 -18.74 9.48 -3.36
N ILE A 143 -17.86 9.34 -2.37
CA ILE A 143 -16.97 8.17 -2.27
C ILE A 143 -17.78 6.89 -2.13
N ALA A 144 -18.84 6.88 -1.32
CA ALA A 144 -19.64 5.68 -1.08
C ALA A 144 -20.40 5.16 -2.32
N LEU A 145 -20.66 6.02 -3.29
CA LEU A 145 -21.46 5.71 -4.48
C LEU A 145 -20.60 5.46 -5.74
N GLU A 146 -19.29 5.70 -5.65
CA GLU A 146 -18.39 5.68 -6.80
C GLU A 146 -17.36 4.54 -6.66
N SER A 147 -16.98 3.93 -7.77
CA SER A 147 -15.89 2.95 -7.77
C SER A 147 -14.56 3.70 -7.74
N LEU A 148 -14.03 3.95 -6.55
CA LEU A 148 -12.76 4.68 -6.41
C LEU A 148 -11.54 3.77 -6.45
N ILE A 149 -10.43 4.36 -6.85
CA ILE A 149 -9.12 3.73 -6.73
C ILE A 149 -8.57 3.95 -5.32
N TYR A 150 -8.22 2.86 -4.65
CA TYR A 150 -7.68 2.89 -3.29
C TYR A 150 -6.16 2.76 -3.30
N LYS A 151 -5.48 3.62 -2.55
CA LYS A 151 -4.01 3.65 -2.48
C LYS A 151 -3.42 2.31 -2.02
N SER A 152 -4.02 1.72 -0.99
CA SER A 152 -3.59 0.44 -0.43
C SER A 152 -3.84 -0.75 -1.36
N ILE A 153 -4.80 -0.66 -2.29
CA ILE A 153 -5.04 -1.70 -3.30
C ILE A 153 -4.03 -1.55 -4.44
N LEU A 154 -3.78 -0.32 -4.92
CA LEU A 154 -2.76 -0.07 -5.94
C LEU A 154 -1.40 -0.61 -5.51
N SER A 155 -1.00 -0.42 -4.24
CA SER A 155 0.27 -0.94 -3.72
C SER A 155 0.40 -2.47 -3.79
N LYS A 156 -0.70 -3.20 -4.05
CA LYS A 156 -0.72 -4.67 -4.20
C LYS A 156 -0.74 -5.18 -5.64
N ARG A 157 -0.92 -4.28 -6.61
CA ARG A 157 -1.07 -4.67 -8.02
C ARG A 157 0.26 -5.15 -8.60
N ASP A 158 0.21 -6.22 -9.41
CA ASP A 158 1.35 -6.73 -10.18
C ASP A 158 2.62 -7.11 -9.40
N VAL A 159 2.44 -7.49 -8.13
CA VAL A 159 3.57 -7.71 -7.22
C VAL A 159 4.20 -9.10 -7.37
N TYR A 160 5.48 -9.17 -7.72
CA TYR A 160 6.33 -10.37 -7.62
C TYR A 160 7.07 -10.38 -6.28
N THR A 161 6.36 -10.54 -5.16
CA THR A 161 7.00 -10.57 -3.82
C THR A 161 6.48 -11.70 -2.95
N ASN A 162 7.23 -11.94 -1.88
CA ASN A 162 6.94 -12.90 -0.82
C ASN A 162 5.70 -12.45 -0.02
N ILE A 163 4.74 -13.35 0.17
CA ILE A 163 3.66 -13.17 1.15
C ILE A 163 4.07 -13.91 2.41
N PHE A 164 4.06 -13.20 3.54
CA PHE A 164 4.36 -13.79 4.84
C PHE A 164 3.17 -14.58 5.33
N LYS A 165 3.37 -15.86 5.65
CA LYS A 165 2.38 -16.68 6.33
C LYS A 165 2.64 -16.63 7.83
N THR A 166 1.54 -16.59 8.57
CA THR A 166 1.54 -16.61 10.03
C THR A 166 0.41 -17.52 10.51
N SER A 167 0.61 -18.11 11.67
CA SER A 167 -0.41 -18.85 12.42
C SER A 167 -1.47 -17.93 13.03
N GLU A 168 -1.21 -16.62 13.08
CA GLU A 168 -2.19 -15.62 13.47
C GLU A 168 -3.37 -15.59 12.49
N LEU A 169 -4.59 -15.53 13.01
CA LEU A 169 -5.80 -15.47 12.19
C LEU A 169 -5.96 -14.06 11.60
N ILE A 170 -5.52 -13.89 10.35
CA ILE A 170 -5.66 -12.63 9.62
C ILE A 170 -7.06 -12.54 9.04
N ASP A 171 -7.83 -11.57 9.55
CA ASP A 171 -9.15 -11.27 9.01
C ASP A 171 -9.03 -10.62 7.63
N GLN A 172 -9.82 -11.13 6.68
CA GLN A 172 -9.92 -10.58 5.32
C GLN A 172 -11.05 -9.55 5.18
N ASN A 173 -11.91 -9.39 6.20
CA ASN A 173 -12.89 -8.32 6.26
C ASN A 173 -12.24 -6.94 6.38
N LEU A 174 -13.03 -5.89 6.17
CA LEU A 174 -12.57 -4.52 6.34
C LEU A 174 -12.21 -4.25 7.81
N GLU A 175 -11.01 -3.71 8.01
CA GLU A 175 -10.48 -3.32 9.30
C GLU A 175 -10.30 -1.80 9.38
N LEU A 176 -10.87 -1.18 10.40
CA LEU A 176 -10.68 0.22 10.74
C LEU A 176 -9.55 0.35 11.76
N VAL A 177 -8.39 0.82 11.31
CA VAL A 177 -7.21 1.10 12.14
C VAL A 177 -7.34 2.51 12.70
N ILE A 178 -7.51 2.63 14.01
CA ILE A 178 -7.70 3.90 14.71
C ILE A 178 -6.41 4.25 15.47
N ALA A 179 -5.84 5.41 15.18
CA ALA A 179 -4.61 5.87 15.82
C ALA A 179 -4.87 7.03 16.80
N ASP A 180 -4.15 7.06 17.93
CA ASP A 180 -4.01 8.27 18.75
C ASP A 180 -3.26 9.34 17.93
N GLU A 181 -3.68 10.60 17.99
CA GLU A 181 -3.02 11.67 17.23
C GLU A 181 -1.57 11.91 17.66
N ASN A 182 -1.27 11.63 18.93
CA ASN A 182 0.04 11.86 19.52
C ASN A 182 1.01 10.71 19.25
N GLU A 183 0.49 9.50 18.99
CA GLU A 183 1.30 8.28 18.87
C GLU A 183 1.04 7.49 17.57
N GLN A 184 0.77 8.19 16.47
CA GLN A 184 0.35 7.61 15.19
C GLN A 184 1.30 6.57 14.55
N PHE A 185 2.55 6.52 14.97
CA PHE A 185 3.61 5.80 14.26
C PHE A 185 3.34 4.30 14.18
N ASN A 186 3.00 3.66 15.31
CA ASN A 186 2.82 2.21 15.35
C ASN A 186 1.58 1.75 14.58
N ASP A 187 0.45 2.46 14.70
CA ASP A 187 -0.76 2.17 13.93
C ASP A 187 -0.55 2.32 12.43
N LEU A 188 0.23 3.34 12.03
CA LEU A 188 0.55 3.56 10.63
C LEU A 188 1.52 2.48 10.10
N LEU A 189 2.46 2.04 10.94
CA LEU A 189 3.36 0.92 10.65
C LEU A 189 2.56 -0.37 10.45
N TYR A 190 1.59 -0.63 11.33
CA TYR A 190 0.65 -1.73 11.21
C TYR A 190 -0.16 -1.64 9.92
N TYR A 191 -0.77 -0.49 9.63
CA TYR A 191 -1.58 -0.26 8.43
C TYR A 191 -0.86 -0.64 7.14
N TRP A 192 0.41 -0.26 7.01
CA TRP A 192 1.22 -0.56 5.82
C TRP A 192 1.78 -1.98 5.83
N ASN A 193 2.41 -2.40 6.94
CA ASN A 193 3.13 -3.67 6.96
C ASN A 193 2.19 -4.89 7.04
N ARG A 194 0.98 -4.76 7.60
CA ARG A 194 -0.01 -5.85 7.63
C ARG A 194 -0.36 -6.34 6.23
N GLN A 195 -0.23 -5.49 5.22
CA GLN A 195 -0.46 -5.86 3.82
C GLN A 195 0.43 -7.04 3.38
N MET A 196 1.63 -7.19 3.95
CA MET A 196 2.59 -8.27 3.66
C MET A 196 2.07 -9.68 3.99
N TYR A 197 1.06 -9.79 4.84
CA TYR A 197 0.44 -11.07 5.19
C TYR A 197 -0.88 -11.35 4.49
N LEU A 198 -1.33 -10.42 3.64
CA LEU A 198 -2.61 -10.53 2.95
C LEU A 198 -2.44 -11.16 1.58
N GLU A 199 -3.31 -12.12 1.27
CA GLU A 199 -3.32 -12.81 -0.01
C GLU A 199 -3.56 -11.85 -1.18
N LYS A 200 -2.76 -11.99 -2.25
CA LYS A 200 -2.72 -11.08 -3.41
C LYS A 200 -4.03 -10.98 -4.19
N HIS A 201 -4.86 -12.03 -4.20
CA HIS A 201 -6.13 -12.06 -4.95
C HIS A 201 -7.26 -11.28 -4.28
N ASN A 202 -7.06 -10.81 -3.05
CA ASN A 202 -8.00 -9.91 -2.42
C ASN A 202 -7.72 -8.47 -2.88
N TYR A 203 -8.11 -8.17 -4.13
CA TYR A 203 -8.13 -6.81 -4.69
C TYR A 203 -9.20 -5.91 -4.07
N CYS A 204 -9.61 -6.20 -2.84
CA CYS A 204 -10.60 -5.42 -2.14
C CYS A 204 -9.94 -4.67 -0.99
N LEU A 205 -10.51 -3.51 -0.70
CA LEU A 205 -10.09 -2.71 0.41
C LEU A 205 -10.33 -3.51 1.70
N ASN A 206 -9.28 -3.66 2.50
CA ASN A 206 -9.34 -4.42 3.74
C ASN A 206 -8.85 -3.63 4.95
N GLN A 207 -8.32 -2.42 4.74
CA GLN A 207 -7.92 -1.53 5.81
C GLN A 207 -8.26 -0.08 5.47
N ILE A 208 -8.83 0.63 6.45
CA ILE A 208 -8.92 2.09 6.48
C ILE A 208 -8.14 2.58 7.69
N TYR A 209 -7.34 3.61 7.51
CA TYR A 209 -6.64 4.29 8.60
C TYR A 209 -7.33 5.61 8.96
N ILE A 210 -7.53 5.87 10.25
CA ILE A 210 -8.11 7.11 10.75
C ILE A 210 -7.51 7.48 12.11
N THR A 211 -7.44 8.77 12.44
CA THR A 211 -7.13 9.23 13.80
C THR A 211 -8.40 9.44 14.63
N VAL A 212 -8.33 9.40 15.95
CA VAL A 212 -9.49 9.64 16.84
C VAL A 212 -10.19 10.97 16.52
N GLN A 213 -9.45 12.08 16.38
CA GLN A 213 -9.98 13.40 16.04
C GLN A 213 -10.64 13.45 14.67
N GLN A 214 -10.09 12.75 13.67
CA GLN A 214 -10.72 12.64 12.36
C GLN A 214 -12.01 11.84 12.45
N LEU A 215 -12.01 10.74 13.19
CA LEU A 215 -13.19 9.92 13.43
C LEU A 215 -14.27 10.70 14.16
N GLU A 216 -13.93 11.46 15.20
CA GLU A 216 -14.87 12.32 15.92
C GLU A 216 -15.54 13.33 14.98
N ARG A 217 -14.78 14.00 14.12
CA ARG A 217 -15.34 14.92 13.13
C ARG A 217 -16.21 14.21 12.10
N LEU A 218 -15.71 13.14 11.51
CA LEU A 218 -16.39 12.40 10.44
C LEU A 218 -17.62 11.64 10.95
N SER A 219 -17.65 11.23 12.21
CA SER A 219 -18.82 10.58 12.82
C SER A 219 -20.05 11.49 12.90
N ASN A 220 -19.87 12.81 12.81
CA ASN A 220 -20.98 13.78 12.74
C ASN A 220 -21.50 13.98 11.31
N ASP A 221 -20.79 13.46 10.30
CA ASP A 221 -21.27 13.45 8.92
C ASP A 221 -22.27 12.31 8.72
N ARG A 222 -23.46 12.67 8.24
CA ARG A 222 -24.57 11.75 8.00
C ARG A 222 -24.19 10.58 7.07
N ASP A 223 -23.30 10.81 6.11
CA ASP A 223 -22.96 9.83 5.08
C ASP A 223 -21.67 9.05 5.40
N PHE A 224 -21.02 9.27 6.55
CA PHE A 224 -19.81 8.54 6.92
C PHE A 224 -20.08 7.04 7.19
N HIS A 225 -21.22 6.70 7.80
CA HIS A 225 -21.62 5.30 7.97
C HIS A 225 -21.95 4.62 6.62
N LEU A 226 -22.54 5.38 5.69
CA LEU A 226 -22.78 4.91 4.33
C LEU A 226 -21.46 4.60 3.63
N LEU A 227 -20.47 5.47 3.76
CA LEU A 227 -19.10 5.24 3.29
C LEU A 227 -18.54 3.92 3.86
N LEU A 228 -18.47 3.77 5.18
CA LEU A 228 -17.91 2.56 5.79
C LEU A 228 -18.66 1.29 5.35
N SER A 229 -19.99 1.36 5.23
CA SER A 229 -20.81 0.24 4.73
C SER A 229 -20.53 -0.10 3.27
N SER A 230 -20.26 0.88 2.41
CA SER A 230 -19.98 0.66 0.99
C SER A 230 -18.62 -0.01 0.77
N LEU A 231 -17.68 0.19 1.69
CA LEU A 231 -16.31 -0.35 1.61
C LEU A 231 -16.21 -1.80 2.09
N SER A 232 -17.09 -2.23 2.98
CA SER A 232 -17.05 -3.57 3.55
C SER A 232 -17.85 -4.57 2.72
N LYS A 233 -17.28 -5.76 2.49
CA LYS A 233 -18.01 -6.90 1.89
C LYS A 233 -19.02 -7.52 2.87
N SER A 234 -18.80 -7.32 4.16
CA SER A 234 -19.64 -7.84 5.23
C SER A 234 -20.23 -6.68 6.04
N LYS A 235 -21.22 -6.98 6.88
CA LYS A 235 -21.73 -5.98 7.83
C LYS A 235 -20.79 -5.74 9.00
N ASP A 236 -19.72 -6.51 9.14
CA ASP A 236 -18.87 -6.48 10.31
C ASP A 236 -17.53 -5.83 9.95
N ILE A 237 -17.24 -4.67 10.54
CA ILE A 237 -15.95 -4.00 10.44
C ILE A 237 -15.18 -4.26 11.74
N LYS A 238 -13.99 -4.84 11.58
CA LYS A 238 -13.08 -4.99 12.72
C LYS A 238 -12.48 -3.63 13.06
N VAL A 239 -12.31 -3.33 14.35
CA VAL A 239 -11.57 -2.16 14.84
C VAL A 239 -10.26 -2.61 15.48
N HIS A 240 -9.17 -1.90 15.17
CA HIS A 240 -7.82 -2.20 15.66
C HIS A 240 -7.03 -0.94 16.02
N SER A 241 -6.12 -1.06 16.99
CA SER A 241 -5.09 -0.06 17.28
C SER A 241 -3.89 -0.73 17.95
N GLU A 242 -2.69 -0.23 17.63
CA GLU A 242 -1.43 -0.55 18.32
C GLU A 242 -1.14 0.41 19.48
N THR A 243 -1.82 1.57 19.55
CA THR A 243 -1.57 2.60 20.58
C THR A 243 -2.69 2.77 21.58
N LEU A 244 -3.94 2.52 21.17
CA LEU A 244 -5.10 2.59 22.04
C LEU A 244 -5.40 1.23 22.65
N ASN A 245 -5.63 1.21 23.97
CA ASN A 245 -6.08 -0.01 24.64
C ASN A 245 -7.55 -0.34 24.32
N ASN A 246 -7.95 -1.60 24.57
CA ASN A 246 -9.30 -2.09 24.27
C ASN A 246 -10.43 -1.28 24.95
N SER A 247 -10.19 -0.75 26.16
CA SER A 247 -11.19 0.07 26.86
C SER A 247 -11.46 1.38 26.13
N ARG A 248 -10.40 2.05 25.68
CA ARG A 248 -10.50 3.31 24.93
C ARG A 248 -11.10 3.08 23.53
N LEU A 249 -10.71 2.00 22.86
CA LEU A 249 -11.33 1.61 21.59
C LEU A 249 -12.84 1.35 21.74
N GLN A 250 -13.25 0.65 22.81
CA GLN A 250 -14.66 0.37 23.03
C GLN A 250 -15.47 1.65 23.29
N GLU A 251 -14.89 2.61 24.01
CA GLU A 251 -15.46 3.93 24.22
C GLU A 251 -15.67 4.66 22.89
N ILE A 252 -14.63 4.71 22.04
CA ILE A 252 -14.68 5.34 20.71
C ILE A 252 -15.75 4.67 19.83
N ILE A 253 -15.83 3.33 19.84
CA ILE A 253 -16.86 2.60 19.11
C ILE A 253 -18.26 3.03 19.57
N ASN A 254 -18.48 3.07 20.88
CA ASN A 254 -19.76 3.43 21.46
C ASN A 254 -20.18 4.86 21.16
N ILE A 255 -19.23 5.82 21.18
CA ILE A 255 -19.51 7.24 21.00
C ILE A 255 -19.60 7.63 19.52
N ASN A 256 -18.70 7.13 18.68
CA ASN A 256 -18.52 7.64 17.31
C ASN A 256 -19.01 6.68 16.22
N LEU A 257 -19.15 5.39 16.51
CA LEU A 257 -19.44 4.39 15.48
C LEU A 257 -20.82 3.70 15.65
N LEU A 258 -21.38 3.68 16.86
CA LEU A 258 -22.66 3.01 17.13
C LEU A 258 -23.89 3.93 17.13
N ASN A 259 -23.74 5.22 16.84
CA ASN A 259 -24.87 6.16 16.85
C ASN A 259 -25.94 5.86 15.76
N ASP A 260 -25.59 5.12 14.70
CA ASP A 260 -26.54 4.73 13.63
C ASP A 260 -26.41 3.22 13.28
N LYS A 261 -26.95 2.36 14.16
CA LYS A 261 -26.83 0.89 14.18
C LYS A 261 -27.37 0.12 12.96
N LYS A 262 -27.67 0.77 11.83
CA LYS A 262 -28.46 0.15 10.75
C LYS A 262 -27.63 -0.49 9.63
N MET A 263 -26.37 -0.11 9.47
CA MET A 263 -25.58 -0.51 8.29
C MET A 263 -24.41 -1.44 8.61
N VAL A 264 -23.69 -1.18 9.70
CA VAL A 264 -22.43 -1.85 10.03
C VAL A 264 -22.32 -2.13 11.53
N ASN A 265 -21.79 -3.30 11.89
CA ASN A 265 -21.38 -3.66 13.24
C ASN A 265 -19.87 -3.44 13.38
N PHE A 266 -19.46 -2.89 14.51
CA PHE A 266 -18.05 -2.68 14.84
C PHE A 266 -17.67 -3.57 16.02
N PHE A 267 -16.54 -4.24 15.93
CA PHE A 267 -16.06 -5.12 16.99
C PHE A 267 -14.53 -5.08 17.11
N ILE A 268 -14.05 -5.22 18.33
CA ILE A 268 -12.61 -5.38 18.61
C ILE A 268 -12.33 -6.87 18.62
N LYS A 269 -11.32 -7.28 17.85
CA LYS A 269 -10.82 -8.66 17.86
C LYS A 269 -9.39 -8.65 18.32
N GLU A 270 -9.14 -9.38 19.40
CA GLU A 270 -7.77 -9.62 19.85
C GLU A 270 -6.97 -10.28 18.72
N GLN A 271 -5.82 -9.69 18.44
CA GLN A 271 -4.81 -10.22 17.55
C GLN A 271 -3.52 -10.41 18.34
N GLY A 272 -2.67 -11.33 17.89
CA GLY A 272 -1.31 -11.41 18.39
C GLY A 272 -0.54 -10.10 18.23
N LYS A 273 0.60 -10.01 18.90
CA LYS A 273 1.46 -8.82 18.83
C LYS A 273 1.98 -8.64 17.42
N PHE A 274 1.85 -7.43 16.87
CA PHE A 274 2.41 -7.08 15.58
C PHE A 274 3.89 -6.67 15.68
N PRO A 275 4.74 -6.94 14.67
CA PRO A 275 4.51 -7.78 13.49
C PRO A 275 4.29 -9.25 13.86
N PHE A 276 3.42 -9.91 13.11
CA PHE A 276 3.13 -11.33 13.34
C PHE A 276 4.36 -12.19 13.03
N LYS A 277 4.54 -13.26 13.81
CA LYS A 277 5.60 -14.23 13.55
C LYS A 277 5.45 -14.81 12.14
N ILE A 278 6.56 -14.84 11.39
CA ILE A 278 6.58 -15.44 10.06
C ILE A 278 6.84 -16.93 10.21
N ASP A 279 5.81 -17.75 9.96
CA ASP A 279 5.92 -19.21 10.03
C ASP A 279 6.36 -19.83 8.70
N ASP A 280 6.00 -19.20 7.57
CA ASP A 280 6.38 -19.64 6.22
C ASP A 280 6.32 -18.47 5.23
N ILE A 281 6.91 -18.64 4.04
CA ILE A 281 6.80 -17.70 2.93
C ILE A 281 6.11 -18.37 1.75
N GLN A 282 5.03 -17.74 1.32
CA GLN A 282 4.44 -18.07 0.04
C GLN A 282 5.13 -17.29 -1.07
N TYR A 283 5.95 -18.00 -1.84
CA TYR A 283 6.45 -17.53 -3.12
C TYR A 283 5.32 -17.66 -4.15
N TYR A 284 4.64 -16.55 -4.45
CA TYR A 284 3.57 -16.58 -5.44
C TYR A 284 4.16 -16.68 -6.86
N LYS A 285 3.99 -17.84 -7.50
CA LYS A 285 4.13 -17.96 -8.96
C LYS A 285 2.82 -17.44 -9.56
N HIS A 286 2.90 -16.47 -10.48
CA HIS A 286 1.71 -16.01 -11.21
C HIS A 286 0.97 -17.21 -11.83
N MET A 287 -0.28 -17.41 -11.41
CA MET A 287 -1.28 -18.22 -12.11
C MET A 287 -2.20 -17.34 -12.98
N ASP A 288 -2.07 -16.01 -12.89
CA ASP A 288 -2.78 -15.11 -13.79
C ASP A 288 -2.18 -15.22 -15.19
N GLU A 289 -3.06 -15.22 -16.19
CA GLU A 289 -2.82 -15.34 -17.63
C GLU A 289 -1.99 -14.17 -18.20
N LYS A 290 -0.78 -13.94 -17.67
CA LYS A 290 0.17 -13.03 -18.29
C LYS A 290 0.59 -13.63 -19.62
N VAL A 291 0.44 -12.87 -20.69
CA VAL A 291 0.95 -13.22 -22.02
C VAL A 291 2.48 -13.25 -21.93
N TYR A 292 3.04 -14.42 -21.68
CA TYR A 292 4.48 -14.62 -21.75
C TYR A 292 4.91 -14.40 -23.20
N THR A 293 5.68 -13.35 -23.45
CA THR A 293 6.35 -13.19 -24.74
C THR A 293 7.52 -14.16 -24.75
N LYS A 294 7.30 -15.37 -25.23
CA LYS A 294 8.36 -16.36 -25.41
C LYS A 294 9.26 -15.90 -26.55
N GLN A 295 10.55 -15.75 -26.28
CA GLN A 295 11.56 -15.46 -27.30
C GLN A 295 12.59 -16.58 -27.28
N VAL A 296 12.84 -17.16 -28.45
CA VAL A 296 13.91 -18.13 -28.62
C VAL A 296 15.19 -17.35 -28.84
N LEU A 297 16.12 -17.46 -27.89
CA LEU A 297 17.47 -16.93 -28.06
C LEU A 297 18.24 -17.91 -28.96
N ILE A 298 18.37 -17.54 -30.24
CA ILE A 298 19.20 -18.27 -31.19
C ILE A 298 20.60 -17.63 -31.10
N GLU A 299 21.59 -18.43 -30.67
CA GLU A 299 23.01 -18.08 -30.51
C GLU A 299 23.37 -17.17 -29.31
N ASN A 300 24.67 -17.13 -28.98
CA ASN A 300 25.27 -16.37 -27.86
C ASN A 300 25.09 -14.84 -27.97
N GLN A 301 24.48 -14.33 -29.04
CA GLN A 301 24.23 -12.91 -29.32
C GLN A 301 22.74 -12.56 -29.48
N GLY A 302 21.82 -13.48 -29.17
CA GLY A 302 20.38 -13.22 -29.29
C GLY A 302 19.94 -11.98 -28.52
N LEU A 303 19.31 -11.02 -29.20
CA LEU A 303 18.76 -9.82 -28.58
C LEU A 303 17.43 -10.14 -27.88
N LEU A 304 17.34 -9.81 -26.60
CA LEU A 304 16.07 -9.77 -25.85
C LEU A 304 15.26 -8.56 -26.34
N ASN A 305 14.18 -8.80 -27.07
CA ASN A 305 13.23 -7.75 -27.44
C ASN A 305 12.32 -7.46 -26.23
N LEU A 306 12.70 -6.48 -25.41
CA LEU A 306 11.87 -6.08 -24.27
C LEU A 306 10.54 -5.49 -24.77
N PRO A 307 9.39 -5.96 -24.26
CA PRO A 307 8.11 -5.36 -24.61
C PRO A 307 8.11 -3.89 -24.16
N LYS A 308 7.50 -3.01 -24.95
CA LYS A 308 7.29 -1.63 -24.50
C LYS A 308 6.37 -1.65 -23.28
N PRO A 309 6.76 -1.05 -22.15
CA PRO A 309 5.87 -0.94 -21.01
C PRO A 309 4.58 -0.27 -21.43
N SER A 310 3.45 -0.74 -20.91
CA SER A 310 2.13 -0.20 -21.26
C SER A 310 2.09 1.32 -21.03
N PHE A 311 2.66 1.81 -19.93
CA PHE A 311 2.75 3.24 -19.61
C PHE A 311 3.65 4.06 -20.56
N ALA A 312 4.57 3.43 -21.31
CA ALA A 312 5.47 4.11 -22.24
C ALA A 312 4.80 4.48 -23.59
N ALA A 313 3.47 4.34 -23.69
CA ALA A 313 2.70 4.68 -24.90
C ALA A 313 2.62 6.20 -25.15
N SER A 314 2.90 7.05 -24.17
CA SER A 314 2.97 8.50 -24.36
C SER A 314 4.38 8.99 -24.71
N LYS A 315 4.46 10.00 -25.58
CA LYS A 315 5.75 10.60 -26.00
C LYS A 315 6.54 11.17 -24.83
N ASN A 316 5.88 11.64 -23.77
CA ASN A 316 6.53 12.26 -22.61
C ASN A 316 7.13 11.25 -21.62
N LEU A 317 6.60 10.03 -21.53
CA LEU A 317 7.13 8.98 -20.64
C LEU A 317 8.29 8.17 -21.27
N SER A 318 8.58 8.39 -22.55
CA SER A 318 9.70 7.75 -23.26
C SER A 318 11.10 8.14 -22.73
N GLN A 319 11.19 9.15 -21.88
CA GLN A 319 12.43 9.60 -21.24
C GLN A 319 12.66 9.00 -19.83
N GLU A 320 11.68 8.30 -19.27
CA GLU A 320 11.81 7.69 -17.94
C GLU A 320 12.59 6.37 -18.01
N LYS A 321 13.45 6.13 -17.00
CA LYS A 321 14.18 4.88 -16.85
C LYS A 321 13.29 3.87 -16.16
N TRP A 322 13.14 2.69 -16.75
CA TRP A 322 12.37 1.59 -16.20
C TRP A 322 13.24 0.33 -16.06
N ALA A 323 12.87 -0.53 -15.12
CA ALA A 323 13.47 -1.84 -14.92
C ALA A 323 12.46 -2.93 -15.33
N VAL A 324 12.96 -4.03 -15.88
CA VAL A 324 12.16 -5.23 -16.18
C VAL A 324 12.81 -6.42 -15.52
N ASP A 325 11.99 -7.22 -14.83
CA ASP A 325 12.38 -8.52 -14.30
C ASP A 325 12.33 -9.56 -15.42
N ILE A 326 13.44 -10.27 -15.66
CA ILE A 326 13.53 -11.32 -16.69
C ILE A 326 13.62 -12.67 -15.98
N ILE A 327 12.67 -13.56 -16.30
CA ILE A 327 12.66 -14.95 -15.81
C ILE A 327 13.09 -15.85 -16.97
N ILE A 328 14.14 -16.63 -16.77
CA ILE A 328 14.61 -17.65 -17.70
C ILE A 328 14.16 -19.02 -17.17
N GLU A 329 13.41 -19.77 -17.96
CA GLU A 329 12.95 -21.12 -17.62
C GLU A 329 13.44 -22.10 -18.69
N ASP A 330 13.99 -23.24 -18.27
CA ASP A 330 14.24 -24.35 -19.18
C ASP A 330 12.91 -25.05 -19.47
N VAL A 331 12.58 -25.20 -20.76
CA VAL A 331 11.30 -25.77 -21.24
C VAL A 331 11.41 -27.29 -21.42
N ASN A 332 12.62 -27.86 -21.34
CA ASN A 332 12.83 -29.29 -21.41
C ASN A 332 12.77 -29.91 -20.00
N GLU A 333 11.58 -30.39 -19.60
CA GLU A 333 11.33 -31.80 -19.30
C GLU A 333 10.00 -31.99 -18.57
N GLN A 334 9.20 -32.91 -19.11
CA GLN A 334 7.85 -33.21 -18.69
C GLN A 334 7.71 -33.88 -17.31
N GLU A 335 8.76 -34.15 -16.53
CA GLU A 335 8.60 -34.98 -15.31
C GLU A 335 9.32 -34.55 -14.02
N ASN A 336 10.17 -33.51 -13.99
CA ASN A 336 10.77 -33.09 -12.71
C ASN A 336 10.77 -31.57 -12.51
N ARG A 337 9.83 -31.11 -11.69
CA ARG A 337 9.67 -29.72 -11.22
C ARG A 337 10.82 -29.30 -10.29
N ARG A 338 12.07 -29.24 -10.71
CA ARG A 338 13.19 -28.67 -9.92
C ARG A 338 14.35 -28.37 -10.86
N ASN A 339 14.41 -27.14 -11.37
CA ASN A 339 15.62 -26.36 -11.66
C ASN A 339 15.22 -25.07 -12.39
N LYS A 340 14.74 -24.09 -11.63
CA LYS A 340 14.59 -22.72 -12.13
C LYS A 340 15.87 -21.97 -11.79
N ILE A 341 16.64 -21.58 -12.79
CA ILE A 341 17.74 -20.64 -12.58
C ILE A 341 17.10 -19.26 -12.43
N LYS A 342 16.92 -18.83 -11.18
CA LYS A 342 16.52 -17.46 -10.86
C LYS A 342 17.78 -16.60 -10.81
N LEU A 343 17.87 -15.61 -11.70
CA LEU A 343 18.78 -14.48 -11.50
C LEU A 343 18.04 -13.44 -10.59
N PRO A 344 18.76 -12.67 -9.76
CA PRO A 344 18.34 -12.30 -8.39
C PRO A 344 17.09 -11.39 -8.36
N PHE A 345 16.19 -11.46 -7.35
CA PHE A 345 16.37 -11.84 -5.94
C PHE A 345 15.75 -13.19 -5.48
N GLY A 346 16.53 -13.94 -4.68
CA GLY A 346 16.04 -14.87 -3.65
C GLY A 346 15.85 -16.35 -4.03
N THR A 347 16.93 -17.11 -4.28
CA THR A 347 17.25 -18.43 -3.67
C THR A 347 18.24 -19.25 -4.55
N PHE A 348 19.21 -19.85 -3.85
CA PHE A 348 20.32 -20.74 -4.23
C PHE A 348 20.00 -21.90 -5.19
N ILE A 349 21.04 -22.34 -5.91
CA ILE A 349 21.18 -23.72 -6.40
C ILE A 349 22.37 -24.35 -5.67
N PHE A 350 22.09 -25.46 -4.97
CA PHE A 350 23.06 -26.47 -4.56
C PHE A 350 23.20 -27.48 -5.69
N ASP A 351 24.43 -27.99 -5.86
CA ASP A 351 24.97 -28.94 -6.85
C ASP A 351 24.00 -29.67 -7.80
#